data_AF-A0A958MP10-F1
#
_entry.id   AF-A0A958MP10-F1
#
_cell.length_a   1.000
_cell.length_b   1.000
_cell.length_c   1.000
_cell.angle_alpha   90.00
_cell.angle_beta   90.00
_cell.angle_gamma   90.00
#
_symmetry.space_group_name_H-M   'P 1'
#
loop_
_entity.id
_entity.type
_entity.pdbx_description
1 polymer ?
#
loop_
_entity_poly.entity_id
_entity_poly.type
_entity_poly.pdbx_seq_one_letter_code
_entity_poly.pdbx_strand_id
1 'polypeptide(L)'
;MVSRHPIQFNDYYQQIYGSRWPELLASLNQKEAQVLLAPFSDERGDVEWLPGCWWLTPERSSWPVERNDEGLLRYYVLDPASVLVARALQVNSNDQVLDMCAAPGGKTLVLAQTLGQEGLLEANELSPARRARLTKVIQQYIPKPLRQRLFVKGKDALRFGLVAKESYDRILLDAPCSGERHLLANSSELKQWKPKRISSLSRKQYSLLASGIEALKPGGRLVYSTCALSPEENDQVIA
;
A
#
# COMPACT_ATOMS: atom_id res chain seq x y z
N MET A 1 -7.91 27.49 -26.95
CA MET A 1 -7.52 26.07 -27.06
C MET A 1 -8.21 25.28 -25.96
N VAL A 2 -9.25 24.51 -26.29
CA VAL A 2 -9.98 23.68 -25.31
C VAL A 2 -9.09 22.49 -24.94
N SER A 3 -8.76 22.31 -23.66
CA SER A 3 -7.79 21.30 -23.22
C SER A 3 -8.34 19.87 -23.42
N ARG A 4 -7.79 19.15 -24.40
CA ARG A 4 -8.18 17.77 -24.79
C ARG A 4 -7.79 16.65 -23.78
N HIS A 5 -7.30 17.00 -22.59
CA HIS A 5 -6.57 16.05 -21.74
C HIS A 5 -7.46 15.10 -20.91
N PRO A 6 -8.62 15.54 -20.36
CA PRO A 6 -9.57 14.60 -19.72
C PRO A 6 -10.21 13.62 -20.69
N ILE A 7 -10.37 14.02 -21.96
CA ILE A 7 -10.91 13.16 -23.03
C ILE A 7 -9.95 12.01 -23.30
N GLN A 8 -8.65 12.28 -23.37
CA GLN A 8 -7.64 11.24 -23.62
C GLN A 8 -7.61 10.15 -22.53
N PHE A 9 -7.77 10.53 -21.26
CA PHE A 9 -7.87 9.57 -20.15
C PHE A 9 -9.09 8.67 -20.29
N ASN A 10 -10.25 9.26 -20.58
CA ASN A 10 -11.49 8.51 -20.76
C ASN A 10 -11.42 7.60 -21.99
N ASP A 11 -10.92 8.09 -23.13
CA ASP A 11 -10.79 7.29 -24.35
C ASP A 11 -9.88 6.08 -24.13
N TYR A 12 -8.77 6.24 -23.39
CA TYR A 12 -7.86 5.15 -23.07
C TYR A 12 -8.55 4.06 -22.25
N TYR A 13 -9.22 4.42 -21.15
CA TYR A 13 -9.90 3.43 -20.31
C TYR A 13 -11.19 2.89 -20.94
N GLN A 14 -11.84 3.65 -21.82
CA GLN A 14 -12.96 3.19 -22.64
C GLN A 14 -12.52 2.11 -23.64
N GLN A 15 -11.30 2.19 -24.18
CA GLN A 15 -10.73 1.14 -25.04
C GLN A 15 -10.44 -0.15 -24.26
N ILE A 16 -10.01 -0.04 -23.00
CA ILE A 16 -9.69 -1.20 -22.15
C ILE A 16 -10.96 -1.88 -21.62
N TYR A 17 -11.89 -1.11 -21.06
CA TYR A 17 -13.04 -1.65 -20.34
C TYR A 17 -14.34 -1.64 -21.14
N GLY A 18 -14.35 -1.04 -22.33
CA GLY A 18 -15.53 -1.00 -23.20
C GLY A 18 -16.74 -0.44 -22.48
N SER A 19 -17.88 -1.10 -22.63
CA SER A 19 -19.16 -0.68 -22.04
C SER A 19 -19.16 -0.60 -20.50
N ARG A 20 -18.18 -1.20 -19.81
CA ARG A 20 -18.04 -1.14 -18.35
C ARG A 20 -17.42 0.16 -17.85
N TRP A 21 -16.72 0.90 -18.72
CA TRP A 21 -15.97 2.09 -18.29
C TRP A 21 -16.85 3.18 -17.63
N PRO A 22 -18.04 3.55 -18.17
CA PRO A 22 -18.86 4.59 -17.54
C PRO A 22 -19.25 4.27 -16.09
N GLU A 23 -19.59 3.03 -15.80
CA GLU A 23 -19.94 2.58 -14.44
C GLU A 23 -18.71 2.60 -13.52
N LEU A 24 -17.57 2.06 -13.98
CA LEU A 24 -16.32 2.08 -13.23
C LEU A 24 -15.88 3.52 -12.90
N LEU A 25 -15.94 4.42 -13.89
CA LEU A 25 -15.63 5.83 -13.71
C LEU A 25 -16.57 6.49 -12.69
N ALA A 26 -17.86 6.17 -12.71
CA ALA A 26 -18.79 6.66 -11.70
C ALA A 26 -18.38 6.18 -10.29
N SER A 27 -18.03 4.91 -10.12
CA SER A 27 -17.55 4.36 -8.84
C SER A 27 -16.21 4.95 -8.37
N LEU A 28 -15.30 5.27 -9.29
CA LEU A 28 -14.03 5.95 -8.97
C LEU A 28 -14.23 7.38 -8.44
N ASN A 29 -15.32 8.05 -8.84
CA ASN A 29 -15.63 9.40 -8.40
C ASN A 29 -16.47 9.43 -7.11
N GLN A 30 -17.00 8.30 -6.65
CA GLN A 30 -17.66 8.21 -5.35
C GLN A 30 -16.64 8.31 -4.21
N LYS A 31 -17.11 8.77 -3.03
CA LYS A 31 -16.29 8.78 -1.82
C LYS A 31 -15.84 7.36 -1.50
N GLU A 32 -14.54 7.18 -1.33
CA GLU A 32 -13.95 5.89 -0.99
C GLU A 32 -14.44 5.41 0.37
N ALA A 33 -14.86 4.14 0.43
CA ALA A 33 -15.15 3.47 1.69
C ALA A 33 -13.83 3.19 2.43
N GLN A 34 -13.77 3.57 3.70
CA GLN A 34 -12.59 3.43 4.53
C GLN A 34 -12.92 2.67 5.80
N VAL A 35 -11.90 2.07 6.40
CA VAL A 35 -11.98 1.40 7.69
C VAL A 35 -11.01 2.01 8.68
N LEU A 36 -11.38 1.91 9.94
CA LEU A 36 -10.53 2.11 11.10
C LEU A 36 -9.91 0.75 11.44
N LEU A 37 -8.60 0.60 11.26
CA LEU A 37 -7.82 -0.54 11.73
C LEU A 37 -7.34 -0.27 13.16
N ALA A 38 -7.56 -1.20 14.08
CA ALA A 38 -6.91 -1.18 15.40
C ALA A 38 -5.71 -2.16 15.40
N PRO A 39 -4.47 -1.70 15.13
CA PRO A 39 -3.36 -2.60 14.82
C PRO A 39 -2.89 -3.49 15.98
N PHE A 40 -3.22 -3.16 17.23
CA PHE A 40 -2.78 -3.93 18.40
C PHE A 40 -3.92 -4.12 19.42
N SER A 41 -5.14 -4.32 18.91
CA SER A 41 -6.33 -4.60 19.73
C SER A 41 -6.90 -5.97 19.38
N ASP A 42 -7.36 -6.69 20.41
CA ASP A 42 -8.10 -7.96 20.28
C ASP A 42 -9.59 -7.74 20.03
N GLU A 43 -10.04 -6.48 19.97
CA GLU A 43 -11.42 -6.12 19.71
C GLU A 43 -11.89 -6.62 18.34
N ARG A 44 -13.07 -7.25 18.32
CA ARG A 44 -13.72 -7.64 17.07
C ARG A 44 -14.31 -6.40 16.39
N GLY A 45 -13.85 -6.17 15.16
CA GLY A 45 -14.37 -5.15 14.26
C GLY A 45 -15.81 -5.41 13.78
N ASP A 46 -16.43 -4.42 13.12
CA ASP A 46 -17.76 -4.57 12.50
C ASP A 46 -17.71 -4.84 10.99
N VAL A 47 -16.50 -4.99 10.42
CA VAL A 47 -16.32 -5.51 9.07
C VAL A 47 -16.14 -7.03 9.14
N GLU A 48 -17.21 -7.78 8.85
CA GLU A 48 -17.28 -9.24 9.00
C GLU A 48 -16.11 -10.00 8.35
N TRP A 49 -15.74 -9.61 7.13
CA TRP A 49 -14.68 -10.24 6.35
C TRP A 49 -13.29 -9.63 6.61
N LEU A 50 -13.18 -8.62 7.47
CA LEU A 50 -11.93 -7.95 7.80
C LEU A 50 -11.80 -7.77 9.33
N PRO A 51 -11.39 -8.83 10.06
CA PRO A 51 -11.26 -8.79 11.51
C PRO A 51 -10.40 -7.62 12.00
N GLY A 52 -10.75 -7.00 13.13
CA GLY A 52 -10.03 -5.85 13.69
C GLY A 52 -10.20 -4.53 12.92
N CYS A 53 -11.19 -4.46 12.02
CA CYS A 53 -11.54 -3.25 11.29
C CYS A 53 -13.00 -2.83 11.54
N TRP A 54 -13.21 -1.52 11.65
CA TRP A 54 -14.52 -0.90 11.71
C TRP A 54 -14.76 -0.02 10.50
N TRP A 55 -15.97 0.01 9.96
CA TRP A 55 -16.31 1.00 8.93
C TRP A 55 -16.14 2.42 9.46
N LEU A 56 -15.48 3.27 8.68
CA LEU A 56 -15.39 4.70 8.96
C LEU A 56 -16.72 5.36 8.61
N THR A 57 -17.50 5.70 9.62
CA THR A 57 -18.77 6.43 9.51
C THR A 57 -18.57 7.88 9.99
N PRO A 58 -19.50 8.81 9.69
CA PRO A 58 -19.45 10.16 10.24
C PRO A 58 -19.34 10.18 11.78
N GLU A 59 -20.04 9.28 12.46
CA GLU A 59 -20.05 9.17 13.92
C GLU A 59 -18.68 8.75 14.48
N ARG A 60 -17.92 7.94 13.72
CA ARG A 60 -16.59 7.45 14.10
C ARG A 60 -15.45 8.30 13.55
N SER A 61 -15.73 9.39 12.85
CA SER A 61 -14.70 10.27 12.28
C SER A 61 -13.79 10.91 13.34
N SER A 62 -14.22 10.95 14.59
CA SER A 62 -13.44 11.44 15.75
C SER A 62 -12.55 10.37 16.40
N TRP A 63 -12.77 9.08 16.16
CA TRP A 63 -11.98 7.99 16.73
C TRP A 63 -10.50 7.95 16.31
N PRO A 64 -10.10 8.37 15.09
CA PRO A 64 -8.69 8.38 14.65
C PRO A 64 -7.71 9.15 15.55
N VAL A 65 -8.19 10.04 16.41
CA VAL A 65 -7.33 10.81 17.33
C VAL A 65 -7.32 10.27 18.76
N GLU A 66 -8.08 9.21 19.05
CA GLU A 66 -8.10 8.57 20.36
C GLU A 66 -6.77 7.87 20.66
N ARG A 67 -6.32 7.96 21.92
CA ARG A 67 -5.09 7.33 22.40
C ARG A 67 -5.35 6.29 23.47
N ASN A 68 -4.52 5.25 23.51
CA ASN A 68 -4.50 4.27 24.61
C ASN A 68 -3.68 4.78 25.81
N ASP A 69 -3.59 3.96 26.86
CA ASP A 69 -2.87 4.28 28.11
C ASP A 69 -1.36 4.48 27.91
N GLU A 70 -0.79 3.94 26.82
CA GLU A 70 0.62 4.17 26.43
C GLU A 70 0.82 5.45 25.60
N GLY A 71 -0.26 6.20 25.34
CA GLY A 71 -0.26 7.41 24.53
C GLY A 71 -0.20 7.16 23.01
N LEU A 72 -0.39 5.93 22.55
CA LEU A 72 -0.42 5.56 21.12
C LEU A 72 -1.82 5.76 20.54
N LEU A 73 -1.91 6.13 19.26
CA LEU A 73 -3.18 6.24 18.55
C LEU A 73 -3.82 4.86 18.39
N ARG A 74 -5.13 4.76 18.66
CA ARG A 74 -5.85 3.48 18.63
C ARG A 74 -6.21 3.03 17.22
N TYR A 75 -6.60 3.96 16.34
CA TYR A 75 -7.21 3.63 15.06
C TYR A 75 -6.49 4.30 13.89
N TYR A 76 -6.10 3.52 12.90
CA TYR A 76 -5.53 4.01 11.64
C TYR A 76 -6.57 3.93 10.52
N VAL A 77 -6.75 5.01 9.78
CA VAL A 77 -7.67 5.04 8.62
C VAL A 77 -6.98 4.46 7.40
N LEU A 78 -7.57 3.42 6.80
CA LEU A 78 -7.10 2.76 5.58
C LEU A 78 -8.28 2.45 4.67
N ASP A 79 -8.00 2.28 3.38
CA ASP A 79 -8.93 1.55 2.52
C ASP A 79 -8.91 0.05 2.90
N PRO A 80 -10.05 -0.65 2.86
CA PRO A 80 -10.11 -2.08 3.22
C PRO A 80 -9.22 -2.98 2.37
N ALA A 81 -9.04 -2.64 1.08
CA ALA A 81 -8.23 -3.41 0.16
C ALA A 81 -6.75 -3.41 0.57
N SER A 82 -6.24 -2.31 1.11
CA SER A 82 -4.88 -2.21 1.64
C SER A 82 -4.65 -3.14 2.83
N VAL A 83 -5.66 -3.33 3.69
CA VAL A 83 -5.57 -4.29 4.80
C VAL A 83 -5.55 -5.72 4.26
N LEU A 84 -6.41 -6.03 3.28
CA LEU A 84 -6.43 -7.35 2.62
C LEU A 84 -5.09 -7.66 1.95
N VAL A 85 -4.53 -6.72 1.20
CA VAL A 85 -3.22 -6.85 0.54
C VAL A 85 -2.13 -7.19 1.55
N ALA A 86 -2.04 -6.44 2.64
CA ALA A 86 -1.03 -6.70 3.67
C ALA A 86 -1.23 -8.07 4.35
N ARG A 87 -2.48 -8.48 4.58
CA ARG A 87 -2.80 -9.80 5.16
C ARG A 87 -2.56 -10.96 4.19
N ALA A 88 -2.72 -10.76 2.90
CA ALA A 88 -2.44 -11.78 1.87
C ALA A 88 -0.97 -12.24 1.90
N LEU A 89 -0.07 -11.40 2.42
CA LEU A 89 1.33 -11.75 2.62
C LEU A 89 1.53 -12.87 3.64
N GLN A 90 0.57 -13.11 4.55
CA GLN A 90 0.64 -14.18 5.55
C GLN A 90 1.98 -14.20 6.30
N VAL A 91 2.29 -13.07 6.94
CA VAL A 91 3.44 -12.93 7.83
C VAL A 91 3.29 -13.85 9.03
N ASN A 92 4.36 -14.55 9.39
CA ASN A 92 4.48 -15.31 10.63
C ASN A 92 5.33 -14.56 11.66
N SER A 93 5.29 -15.04 12.90
CA SER A 93 5.93 -14.39 14.04
C SER A 93 7.44 -14.19 13.91
N ASN A 94 8.14 -15.06 13.18
CA ASN A 94 9.61 -15.09 13.09
C ASN A 94 10.13 -14.69 11.70
N ASP A 95 9.25 -14.22 10.82
CA ASP A 95 9.63 -13.86 9.45
C ASP A 95 10.53 -12.63 9.41
N GLN A 96 11.48 -12.63 8.47
CA GLN A 96 12.17 -11.44 8.00
C GLN A 96 11.31 -10.79 6.91
N VAL A 97 10.67 -9.67 7.24
CA VAL A 97 9.68 -9.02 6.38
C VAL A 97 10.25 -7.74 5.76
N LEU A 98 10.01 -7.55 4.46
CA LEU A 98 10.29 -6.29 3.76
C LEU A 98 9.00 -5.67 3.23
N ASP A 99 8.73 -4.43 3.63
CA ASP A 99 7.77 -3.55 2.98
C ASP A 99 8.56 -2.60 2.05
N MET A 100 8.59 -2.91 0.75
CA MET A 100 9.50 -2.27 -0.21
C MET A 100 9.21 -0.79 -0.47
N CYS A 101 7.95 -0.39 -0.31
CA CYS A 101 7.40 0.93 -0.64
C CYS A 101 6.41 1.39 0.44
N ALA A 102 6.90 1.48 1.67
CA ALA A 102 6.11 1.46 2.90
C ALA A 102 5.27 2.71 3.18
N ALA A 103 5.64 3.90 2.68
CA ALA A 103 4.95 5.12 3.10
C ALA A 103 3.56 5.26 2.45
N PRO A 104 2.53 5.70 3.21
CA PRO A 104 2.64 6.40 4.50
C PRO A 104 2.72 5.50 5.75
N GLY A 105 2.63 4.18 5.63
CA GLY A 105 2.86 3.22 6.72
C GLY A 105 1.67 2.38 7.14
N GLY A 106 0.48 2.58 6.54
CA GLY A 106 -0.72 1.83 6.92
C GLY A 106 -0.59 0.31 6.75
N LYS A 107 -0.05 -0.15 5.61
CA LYS A 107 0.23 -1.57 5.37
C LYS A 107 1.33 -2.09 6.30
N THR A 108 2.37 -1.28 6.56
CA THR A 108 3.40 -1.57 7.55
C THR A 108 2.82 -1.84 8.94
N LEU A 109 1.79 -1.08 9.36
CA LEU A 109 1.09 -1.34 10.63
C LEU A 109 0.42 -2.72 10.64
N VAL A 110 -0.23 -3.11 9.55
CA VAL A 110 -0.86 -4.44 9.40
C VAL A 110 0.19 -5.56 9.47
N LEU A 111 1.33 -5.38 8.79
CA LEU A 111 2.43 -6.35 8.83
C LEU A 111 3.02 -6.47 10.24
N ALA A 112 3.16 -5.35 10.94
CA ALA A 112 3.72 -5.31 12.29
C ALA A 112 2.87 -6.03 13.35
N GLN A 113 1.57 -6.20 13.12
CA GLN A 113 0.66 -6.88 14.07
C GLN A 113 1.06 -8.33 14.35
N THR A 114 1.64 -9.00 13.36
CA THR A 114 1.89 -10.45 13.42
C THR A 114 3.32 -10.79 13.85
N LEU A 115 4.21 -9.79 13.98
CA LEU A 115 5.61 -10.01 14.31
C LEU A 115 5.80 -10.36 15.78
N GLY A 116 6.30 -11.57 16.02
CA GLY A 116 6.73 -12.06 17.32
C GLY A 116 8.18 -11.66 17.63
N GLN A 117 8.69 -12.14 18.76
CA GLN A 117 9.94 -11.64 19.36
C GLN A 117 11.18 -11.76 18.45
N GLU A 118 11.20 -12.73 17.53
CA GLU A 118 12.32 -12.98 16.61
C GLU A 118 12.11 -12.41 15.20
N GLY A 119 10.89 -11.97 14.88
CA GLY A 119 10.57 -11.41 13.56
C GLY A 119 11.07 -9.97 13.40
N LEU A 120 11.52 -9.62 12.20
CA LEU A 120 12.00 -8.28 11.85
C LEU A 120 11.20 -7.70 10.68
N LEU A 121 11.02 -6.38 10.66
CA LEU A 121 10.37 -5.66 9.57
C LEU A 121 11.22 -4.50 9.08
N GLU A 122 11.66 -4.57 7.83
CA GLU A 122 12.26 -3.44 7.12
C GLU A 122 11.16 -2.69 6.35
N ALA A 123 10.89 -1.45 6.73
CA ALA A 123 9.95 -0.56 6.07
C ALA A 123 10.73 0.46 5.23
N ASN A 124 10.74 0.28 3.91
CA ASN A 124 11.54 1.07 2.99
C ASN A 124 10.71 2.13 2.26
N GLU A 125 11.19 3.37 2.21
CA GLU A 125 10.60 4.42 1.37
C GLU A 125 11.71 5.32 0.82
N LEU A 126 11.76 5.53 -0.49
CA LEU A 126 12.85 6.30 -1.11
C LEU A 126 12.74 7.81 -0.90
N SER A 127 11.52 8.37 -0.78
CA SER A 127 11.33 9.80 -0.56
C SER A 127 11.57 10.20 0.90
N PRO A 128 12.49 11.15 1.20
CA PRO A 128 12.73 11.61 2.56
C PRO A 128 11.47 12.16 3.25
N ALA A 129 10.65 12.93 2.52
CA ALA A 129 9.43 13.51 3.07
C ALA A 129 8.38 12.44 3.40
N ARG A 130 8.23 11.42 2.55
CA ARG A 130 7.32 10.30 2.81
C ARG A 130 7.85 9.38 3.92
N ARG A 131 9.17 9.15 4.00
CA ARG A 131 9.80 8.46 5.14
C ARG A 131 9.54 9.14 6.47
N ALA A 132 9.62 10.47 6.53
CA ALA A 132 9.32 11.19 7.77
C ALA A 132 7.88 10.93 8.24
N ARG A 133 6.93 10.85 7.30
CA ARG A 133 5.53 10.48 7.60
C ARG A 133 5.42 9.04 8.09
N LEU A 134 6.08 8.09 7.41
CA LEU A 134 6.16 6.68 7.82
C LEU A 134 6.71 6.53 9.25
N THR A 135 7.84 7.20 9.56
CA THR A 135 8.43 7.19 10.90
C THR A 135 7.45 7.74 11.94
N LYS A 136 6.73 8.83 11.63
CA LYS A 136 5.71 9.39 12.52
C LYS A 136 4.58 8.40 12.78
N VAL A 137 4.08 7.72 11.74
CA VAL A 137 3.05 6.68 11.88
C VAL A 137 3.57 5.55 12.78
N ILE A 138 4.77 5.03 12.55
CA ILE A 138 5.36 3.99 13.40
C ILE A 138 5.47 4.44 14.86
N GLN A 139 5.91 5.67 15.11
CA GLN A 139 6.02 6.22 16.47
C GLN A 139 4.66 6.41 17.16
N GLN A 140 3.62 6.74 16.39
CA GLN A 140 2.29 7.03 16.93
C GLN A 140 1.46 5.77 17.18
N TYR A 141 1.70 4.67 16.47
CA TYR A 141 0.84 3.48 16.51
C TYR A 141 1.53 2.23 17.07
N ILE A 142 2.86 2.10 16.97
CA ILE A 142 3.55 0.84 17.32
C ILE A 142 4.12 0.89 18.75
N PRO A 143 3.81 -0.11 19.60
CA PRO A 143 4.39 -0.23 20.94
C PRO A 143 5.92 -0.26 20.96
N LYS A 144 6.53 0.29 22.00
CA LYS A 144 8.01 0.37 22.12
C LYS A 144 8.71 -1.00 21.95
N PRO A 145 8.24 -2.11 22.53
CA PRO A 145 8.89 -3.42 22.37
C PRO A 145 8.86 -3.97 20.94
N LEU A 146 7.87 -3.57 20.14
CA LEU A 146 7.77 -3.94 18.72
C LEU A 146 8.63 -3.02 17.84
N ARG A 147 8.74 -1.73 18.18
CA ARG A 147 9.54 -0.77 17.42
C ARG A 147 11.02 -1.13 17.29
N GLN A 148 11.59 -1.82 18.26
CA GLN A 148 13.00 -2.27 18.22
C GLN A 148 13.27 -3.29 17.10
N ARG A 149 12.21 -3.93 16.58
CA ARG A 149 12.25 -4.93 15.51
C ARG A 149 11.90 -4.35 14.14
N LEU A 150 11.57 -3.05 14.08
CA LEU A 150 11.15 -2.37 12.87
C LEU A 150 12.20 -1.33 12.46
N PHE A 151 12.72 -1.49 11.25
CA PHE A 151 13.73 -0.59 10.68
C PHE A 151 13.15 0.22 9.53
N VAL A 152 13.08 1.54 9.69
CA VAL A 152 12.76 2.44 8.57
C VAL A 152 14.01 2.71 7.75
N LYS A 153 13.97 2.42 6.45
CA LYS A 153 15.08 2.62 5.52
C LYS A 153 14.67 3.49 4.33
N GLY A 154 15.66 4.03 3.65
CA GLY A 154 15.50 4.87 2.45
C GLY A 154 16.38 4.41 1.30
N LYS A 155 16.44 3.11 1.08
CA LYS A 155 17.23 2.47 0.02
C LYS A 155 16.50 2.57 -1.32
N ASP A 156 17.26 2.56 -2.40
CA ASP A 156 16.71 2.31 -3.74
C ASP A 156 16.21 0.87 -3.81
N ALA A 157 14.89 0.71 -3.92
CA ALA A 157 14.27 -0.61 -3.90
C ALA A 157 14.65 -1.48 -5.11
N LEU A 158 15.18 -0.88 -6.19
CA LEU A 158 15.71 -1.62 -7.33
C LEU A 158 17.00 -2.39 -7.00
N ARG A 159 17.64 -2.10 -5.86
CA ARG A 159 18.91 -2.71 -5.45
C ARG A 159 18.76 -3.88 -4.48
N PHE A 160 17.56 -4.16 -3.97
CA PHE A 160 17.37 -5.21 -2.95
C PHE A 160 17.87 -6.58 -3.42
N GLY A 161 17.57 -6.98 -4.65
CA GLY A 161 18.05 -8.24 -5.23
C GLY A 161 19.58 -8.40 -5.26
N LEU A 162 20.30 -7.28 -5.32
CA LEU A 162 21.76 -7.25 -5.34
C LEU A 162 22.38 -7.22 -3.92
N VAL A 163 21.79 -6.45 -3.01
CA VAL A 163 22.39 -6.15 -1.69
C VAL A 163 21.82 -7.00 -0.55
N ALA A 164 20.68 -7.64 -0.78
CA ALA A 164 19.94 -8.43 0.21
C ALA A 164 19.33 -9.68 -0.45
N LYS A 165 20.13 -10.35 -1.30
CA LYS A 165 19.74 -11.57 -2.00
C LYS A 165 19.25 -12.62 -0.99
N GLU A 166 18.12 -13.25 -1.29
CA GLU A 166 17.54 -14.34 -0.50
C GLU A 166 17.52 -14.05 1.01
N SER A 167 17.19 -12.81 1.40
CA SER A 167 17.29 -12.34 2.79
C SER A 167 15.94 -12.26 3.50
N TYR A 168 14.83 -12.21 2.77
CA TYR A 168 13.49 -12.00 3.32
C TYR A 168 12.59 -13.23 3.13
N ASP A 169 11.84 -13.58 4.18
CA ASP A 169 10.83 -14.64 4.15
C ASP A 169 9.52 -14.15 3.52
N ARG A 170 9.26 -12.83 3.68
CA ARG A 170 8.04 -12.16 3.23
C ARG A 170 8.37 -10.79 2.64
N ILE A 171 7.83 -10.50 1.46
CA ILE A 171 8.01 -9.21 0.81
C ILE A 171 6.65 -8.65 0.38
N LEU A 172 6.33 -7.45 0.83
CA LEU A 172 5.25 -6.64 0.27
C LEU A 172 5.83 -5.64 -0.72
N LEU A 173 5.41 -5.73 -1.98
CA LEU A 173 5.63 -4.73 -3.00
C LEU A 173 4.29 -4.07 -3.36
N ASP A 174 3.90 -3.07 -2.57
CA ASP A 174 2.84 -2.13 -2.95
C ASP A 174 3.42 -1.07 -3.89
N ALA A 175 3.35 -1.35 -5.18
CA ALA A 175 4.18 -0.66 -6.16
C ALA A 175 3.65 0.75 -6.47
N PRO A 176 4.54 1.74 -6.67
CA PRO A 176 4.14 3.03 -7.23
C PRO A 176 3.46 2.82 -8.59
N CYS A 177 2.26 3.35 -8.74
CA CYS A 177 1.39 3.10 -9.88
C CYS A 177 0.63 4.35 -10.32
N SER A 178 -0.21 4.23 -11.34
CA SER A 178 -0.96 5.34 -11.92
C SER A 178 -2.00 5.93 -10.97
N GLY A 179 -2.63 5.08 -10.15
CA GLY A 179 -3.56 5.46 -9.09
C GLY A 179 -4.75 6.28 -9.58
N GLU A 180 -5.60 5.71 -10.46
CA GLU A 180 -6.66 6.42 -11.19
C GLU A 180 -7.57 7.25 -10.29
N ARG A 181 -7.98 6.72 -9.13
CA ARG A 181 -8.82 7.44 -8.16
C ARG A 181 -8.16 8.74 -7.68
N HIS A 182 -6.88 8.67 -7.32
CA HIS A 182 -6.11 9.83 -6.85
C HIS A 182 -5.90 10.84 -7.99
N LEU A 183 -5.63 10.33 -9.20
CA LEU A 183 -5.48 11.15 -10.39
C LEU A 183 -6.77 11.91 -10.73
N LEU A 184 -7.93 11.24 -10.68
CA LEU A 184 -9.24 11.85 -10.93
C LEU A 184 -9.57 12.95 -9.91
N ALA A 185 -9.18 12.78 -8.65
CA ALA A 185 -9.32 13.80 -7.61
C ALA A 185 -8.38 15.00 -7.80
N ASN A 186 -7.26 14.84 -8.52
CA ASN A 186 -6.30 15.91 -8.81
C ASN A 186 -6.42 16.43 -10.24
N SER A 187 -7.29 17.43 -10.43
CA SER A 187 -7.54 18.04 -11.75
C SER A 187 -6.27 18.55 -12.47
N SER A 188 -5.23 18.95 -11.74
CA SER A 188 -3.98 19.44 -12.32
C SER A 188 -3.12 18.31 -12.90
N GLU A 189 -3.07 17.17 -12.22
CA GLU A 189 -2.36 15.98 -12.68
C GLU A 189 -3.12 15.27 -13.80
N LEU A 190 -4.45 15.20 -13.71
CA LEU A 190 -5.29 14.61 -14.75
C LEU A 190 -5.13 15.36 -16.08
N LYS A 191 -5.01 16.69 -16.04
CA LYS A 191 -4.71 17.51 -17.24
C LYS A 191 -3.35 17.23 -17.85
N GLN A 192 -2.42 16.63 -17.12
CA GLN A 192 -1.07 16.30 -17.61
C GLN A 192 -0.94 14.81 -17.96
N TRP A 193 -2.00 14.04 -17.73
CA TRP A 193 -1.99 12.61 -17.96
C TRP A 193 -1.78 12.28 -19.43
N LYS A 194 -0.97 11.23 -19.67
CA LYS A 194 -0.68 10.67 -21.00
C LYS A 194 -0.52 9.16 -20.86
N PRO A 195 -0.91 8.35 -21.86
CA PRO A 195 -0.75 6.90 -21.82
C PRO A 195 0.69 6.44 -21.51
N LYS A 196 1.70 7.18 -22.01
CA LYS A 196 3.12 6.92 -21.74
C LYS A 196 3.47 6.85 -20.23
N ARG A 197 2.68 7.48 -19.35
CA ARG A 197 2.86 7.39 -17.90
C ARG A 197 2.69 5.94 -17.42
N ILE A 198 1.67 5.24 -17.91
CA ILE A 198 1.37 3.84 -17.57
C ILE A 198 2.53 2.95 -17.99
N SER A 199 2.95 3.02 -19.25
CA SER A 199 4.04 2.19 -19.75
C SER A 199 5.40 2.48 -19.09
N SER A 200 5.61 3.70 -18.55
CA SER A 200 6.80 3.99 -17.74
C SER A 200 6.71 3.41 -16.34
N LEU A 201 5.52 3.39 -15.75
CA LEU A 201 5.27 2.82 -14.42
C LEU A 201 5.37 1.30 -14.46
N SER A 202 4.77 0.65 -15.46
CA SER A 202 4.84 -0.81 -15.63
C SER A 202 6.27 -1.34 -15.71
N ARG A 203 7.14 -0.67 -16.49
CA ARG A 203 8.57 -1.04 -16.56
C ARG A 203 9.25 -0.92 -15.20
N LYS A 204 8.96 0.15 -14.45
CA LYS A 204 9.52 0.35 -13.11
C LYS A 204 8.99 -0.71 -12.14
N GLN A 205 7.70 -1.02 -12.20
CA GLN A 205 7.05 -2.05 -11.38
C GLN A 205 7.67 -3.42 -11.65
N TYR A 206 7.90 -3.78 -12.92
CA TYR A 206 8.61 -5.00 -13.30
C TYR A 206 10.02 -5.05 -12.69
N SER A 207 10.80 -3.98 -12.81
CA SER A 207 12.15 -3.95 -12.21
C SER A 207 12.13 -4.03 -10.67
N LEU A 208 11.14 -3.41 -10.03
CA LEU A 208 10.96 -3.52 -8.57
C LEU A 208 10.58 -4.95 -8.18
N LEU A 209 9.67 -5.57 -8.92
CA LEU A 209 9.23 -6.94 -8.70
C LEU A 209 10.39 -7.92 -8.86
N ALA A 210 11.17 -7.80 -9.93
CA ALA A 210 12.37 -8.61 -10.15
C ALA A 210 13.37 -8.48 -8.99
N SER A 211 13.64 -7.24 -8.53
CA SER A 211 14.50 -7.00 -7.37
C SER A 211 13.94 -7.62 -6.09
N GLY A 212 12.63 -7.57 -5.89
CA GLY A 212 11.94 -8.21 -4.77
C GLY A 212 12.07 -9.74 -4.83
N ILE A 213 11.88 -10.35 -6.00
CA ILE A 213 12.01 -11.79 -6.20
C ILE A 213 13.44 -12.26 -5.88
N GLU A 214 14.47 -11.55 -6.34
CA GLU A 214 15.86 -11.88 -6.02
C GLU A 214 16.19 -11.75 -4.52
N ALA A 215 15.54 -10.82 -3.82
CA ALA A 215 15.70 -10.64 -2.38
C ALA A 215 14.90 -11.64 -1.54
N LEU A 216 13.97 -12.37 -2.16
CA LEU A 216 13.11 -13.35 -1.50
C LEU A 216 13.86 -14.67 -1.29
N LYS A 217 13.78 -15.23 -0.09
CA LYS A 217 14.29 -16.57 0.20
C LYS A 217 13.54 -17.64 -0.62
N PRO A 218 14.18 -18.76 -0.98
CA PRO A 218 13.48 -19.93 -1.49
C PRO A 218 12.35 -20.36 -0.52
N GLY A 219 11.14 -20.55 -1.06
CA GLY A 219 9.95 -20.85 -0.25
C GLY A 219 9.30 -19.63 0.45
N GLY A 220 9.87 -18.43 0.27
CA GLY A 220 9.29 -17.19 0.73
C GLY A 220 8.02 -16.80 -0.05
N ARG A 221 7.33 -15.77 0.43
CA ARG A 221 6.16 -15.20 -0.25
C ARG A 221 6.36 -13.73 -0.57
N LEU A 222 6.07 -13.35 -1.81
CA LEU A 222 5.97 -11.96 -2.23
C LEU A 222 4.53 -11.64 -2.62
N VAL A 223 4.01 -10.50 -2.16
CA VAL A 223 2.76 -9.92 -2.64
C VAL A 223 3.07 -8.68 -3.44
N TYR A 224 2.67 -8.68 -4.71
CA TYR A 224 2.65 -7.51 -5.57
C TYR A 224 1.25 -6.91 -5.55
N SER A 225 1.15 -5.60 -5.34
CA SER A 225 -0.12 -4.88 -5.42
C SER A 225 0.05 -3.51 -6.08
N THR A 226 -1.04 -3.05 -6.69
CA THR A 226 -1.20 -1.67 -7.14
C THR A 226 -2.60 -1.18 -6.78
N CYS A 227 -2.82 0.13 -6.85
CA CYS A 227 -4.16 0.71 -6.92
C CYS A 227 -4.48 1.20 -8.36
N ALA A 228 -3.81 0.61 -9.35
CA ALA A 228 -3.99 0.92 -10.76
C ALA A 228 -5.02 -0.01 -11.41
N LEU A 229 -5.73 0.53 -12.39
CA LEU A 229 -6.67 -0.21 -13.23
C LEU A 229 -6.00 -0.84 -14.44
N SER A 230 -4.96 -0.20 -15.00
CA SER A 230 -4.38 -0.64 -16.26
C SER A 230 -3.84 -2.09 -16.21
N PRO A 231 -4.18 -2.96 -17.18
CA PRO A 231 -3.56 -4.28 -17.31
C PRO A 231 -2.04 -4.23 -17.51
N GLU A 232 -1.52 -3.14 -18.10
CA GLU A 232 -0.08 -2.91 -18.26
C GLU A 232 0.65 -2.85 -16.90
N GLU A 233 -0.01 -2.36 -15.86
CA GLU A 233 0.53 -2.24 -14.49
C GLU A 233 0.14 -3.42 -13.60
N ASN A 234 -0.60 -4.40 -14.11
CA ASN A 234 -1.08 -5.54 -13.32
C ASN A 234 -0.69 -6.85 -14.02
N ASP A 235 -1.61 -7.45 -14.76
CA ASP A 235 -1.44 -8.75 -15.41
C ASP A 235 -0.16 -8.83 -16.24
N GLN A 236 0.20 -7.76 -16.96
CA GLN A 236 1.39 -7.72 -17.82
C GLN A 236 2.71 -7.55 -17.06
N VAL A 237 2.68 -7.08 -15.81
CA VAL A 237 3.88 -7.05 -14.94
C VAL A 237 4.20 -8.46 -14.43
N ILE A 238 3.17 -9.29 -14.27
CA ILE A 238 3.28 -10.64 -13.70
C ILE A 238 3.49 -11.73 -14.76
N ALA A 239 3.01 -11.51 -15.99
CA ALA A 239 3.02 -12.48 -17.09
C ALA A 239 4.42 -12.88 -17.58
#